data_AF-A0A534TW94-F1
#
_entry.id   AF-A0A534TW94-F1
#
_cell.length_a   1.000
_cell.length_b   1.000
_cell.length_c   1.000
_cell.angle_alpha   90.00
_cell.angle_beta   90.00
_cell.angle_gamma   90.00
#
_symmetry.space_group_name_H-M   'P 1'
#
loop_
_entity.id
_entity.type
_entity.pdbx_description
1 polymer ?
#
loop_
_entity_poly.entity_id
_entity_poly.type
_entity_poly.pdbx_seq_one_letter_code
_entity_poly.pdbx_strand_id
1 'polypeptide(L)'
;MVDFKYGGSELEVFAHATNWKRYWRDLLVPFLRGDALEVGSGIGANTGLLAPRHPGRWTSLEPDRELLDEARRRLAAAGVAHCCTFECGTVRSLEATRIFDTVLYLDVLEHIENDRLEMEHAAQHLAAGGRIVVLAPAHQALFTEFDHAVGHFRRYGKQSLAAVAPAGLRCERLFYVDSVGLCASLANRLFLRQRIPSLEQITFWDRAMVPISRAVDPLLLRSVGKSIIGVWRKPS
;
A
#
# COMPACT_ATOMS: atom_id res chain seq x y z
N MET A 1 0.72 21.31 12.46
CA MET A 1 -0.12 20.38 11.66
C MET A 1 0.03 20.81 10.23
N VAL A 2 0.61 19.97 9.38
CA VAL A 2 0.59 20.19 7.93
C VAL A 2 -0.77 19.67 7.48
N ASP A 3 -1.60 20.55 6.91
CA ASP A 3 -2.89 20.20 6.34
C ASP A 3 -2.62 19.39 5.06
N PHE A 4 -2.63 18.06 5.16
CA PHE A 4 -2.56 17.19 4.00
C PHE A 4 -3.97 17.05 3.44
N LYS A 5 -4.21 17.56 2.23
CA LYS A 5 -5.50 17.49 1.56
C LYS A 5 -5.36 16.65 0.30
N TYR A 6 -5.98 15.47 0.28
CA TYR A 6 -5.97 14.60 -0.89
C TYR A 6 -6.96 15.14 -1.95
N GLY A 7 -6.46 15.56 -3.11
CA GLY A 7 -7.24 16.30 -4.10
C GLY A 7 -7.86 15.48 -5.23
N GLY A 8 -7.75 14.15 -5.19
CA GLY A 8 -7.93 13.29 -6.37
C GLY A 8 -9.04 12.24 -6.26
N SER A 9 -9.61 11.82 -7.40
CA SER A 9 -10.65 10.79 -7.50
C SER A 9 -10.10 9.36 -7.62
N GLU A 10 -8.78 9.19 -7.55
CA GLU A 10 -8.08 7.93 -7.80
C GLU A 10 -8.44 6.88 -6.76
N LEU A 11 -8.64 7.26 -5.49
CA LEU A 11 -9.09 6.34 -4.45
C LEU A 11 -10.41 5.66 -4.83
N GLU A 12 -11.36 6.40 -5.43
CA GLU A 12 -12.63 5.84 -5.90
C GLU A 12 -12.44 4.94 -7.11
N VAL A 13 -11.67 5.38 -8.11
CA VAL A 13 -11.45 4.59 -9.33
C VAL A 13 -10.75 3.27 -8.99
N PHE A 14 -9.68 3.32 -8.18
CA PHE A 14 -8.96 2.12 -7.76
C PHE A 14 -9.71 1.32 -6.70
N ALA A 15 -10.74 1.86 -6.03
CA ALA A 15 -11.63 1.08 -5.16
C ALA A 15 -12.24 -0.11 -5.92
N HIS A 16 -12.53 0.05 -7.22
CA HIS A 16 -13.09 -0.97 -8.10
C HIS A 16 -12.11 -2.09 -8.53
N ALA A 17 -10.80 -1.93 -8.30
CA ALA A 17 -9.79 -2.93 -8.68
C ALA A 17 -9.78 -4.13 -7.71
N THR A 18 -10.83 -4.95 -7.75
CA THR A 18 -11.06 -6.03 -6.78
C THR A 18 -10.15 -7.25 -6.96
N ASN A 19 -9.77 -7.59 -8.19
CA ASN A 19 -8.85 -8.71 -8.46
C ASN A 19 -7.42 -8.33 -8.09
N TRP A 20 -7.01 -7.09 -8.35
CA TRP A 20 -5.74 -6.52 -7.90
C TRP A 20 -5.62 -6.61 -6.39
N LYS A 21 -6.63 -6.08 -5.68
CA LYS A 21 -6.74 -6.17 -4.23
C LYS A 21 -6.66 -7.58 -3.69
N ARG A 22 -7.43 -8.49 -4.28
CA ARG A 22 -7.38 -9.92 -3.93
C ARG A 22 -6.00 -10.51 -4.14
N TYR A 23 -5.33 -10.14 -5.23
CA TYR A 23 -4.04 -10.71 -5.59
C TYR A 23 -2.95 -10.33 -4.58
N TRP A 24 -2.72 -9.04 -4.33
CA TRP A 24 -1.70 -8.65 -3.35
C TRP A 24 -2.11 -9.05 -1.93
N ARG A 25 -3.40 -9.03 -1.57
CA ARG A 25 -3.86 -9.51 -0.26
C ARG A 25 -3.37 -10.92 0.02
N ASP A 26 -3.59 -11.83 -0.93
CA ASP A 26 -3.22 -13.25 -0.76
C ASP A 26 -1.69 -13.41 -0.57
N LEU A 27 -0.88 -12.47 -1.09
CA LEU A 27 0.57 -12.42 -0.89
C LEU A 27 0.96 -11.82 0.47
N LEU A 28 0.16 -10.89 1.01
CA LEU A 28 0.45 -10.18 2.26
C LEU A 28 -0.02 -10.94 3.50
N VAL A 29 -1.15 -11.65 3.44
CA VAL A 29 -1.77 -12.37 4.57
C VAL A 29 -0.76 -13.19 5.41
N PRO A 30 0.20 -13.94 4.83
CA PRO A 30 1.19 -14.69 5.63
C PRO A 30 2.08 -13.83 6.54
N PHE A 31 2.20 -12.53 6.27
CA PHE A 31 3.01 -11.59 7.03
C PHE A 31 2.20 -10.77 8.04
N LEU A 32 0.86 -10.81 7.98
CA LEU A 32 -0.02 -10.08 8.89
C LEU A 32 -0.22 -10.90 10.16
N ARG A 33 0.18 -10.35 11.30
CA ARG A 33 0.09 -10.99 12.62
C ARG A 33 -0.28 -9.98 13.69
N GLY A 34 -0.81 -10.50 14.81
CA GLY A 34 -1.06 -9.74 16.03
C GLY A 34 -1.87 -8.48 15.77
N ASP A 35 -1.57 -7.38 16.45
CA ASP A 35 -2.22 -6.09 16.18
C ASP A 35 -1.59 -5.39 14.97
N ALA A 36 -2.41 -4.86 14.07
CA ALA A 36 -1.99 -4.24 12.81
C ALA A 36 -2.31 -2.74 12.75
N LEU A 37 -1.35 -1.97 12.25
CA LEU A 37 -1.51 -0.57 11.88
C LEU A 37 -1.50 -0.43 10.36
N GLU A 38 -2.56 0.08 9.76
CA GLU A 38 -2.62 0.49 8.37
C GLU A 38 -2.40 2.00 8.27
N VAL A 39 -1.25 2.41 7.76
CA VAL A 39 -0.88 3.83 7.56
C VAL A 39 -1.42 4.29 6.22
N GLY A 40 -2.11 5.44 6.20
CA GLY A 40 -2.73 6.00 5.00
C GLY A 40 -3.94 5.18 4.55
N SER A 41 -4.88 4.90 5.45
CA SER A 41 -6.04 4.05 5.14
C SER A 41 -7.02 4.66 4.12
N GLY A 42 -6.91 5.97 3.84
CA GLY A 42 -7.77 6.69 2.91
C GLY A 42 -9.25 6.49 3.22
N ILE A 43 -10.03 6.16 2.20
CA ILE A 43 -11.47 5.86 2.30
C ILE A 43 -11.79 4.45 2.84
N GLY A 44 -10.81 3.71 3.38
CA GLY A 44 -11.01 2.42 4.03
C GLY A 44 -11.20 1.23 3.08
N ALA A 45 -10.89 1.39 1.79
CA ALA A 45 -11.07 0.31 0.80
C ALA A 45 -10.20 -0.92 1.10
N ASN A 46 -8.94 -0.70 1.50
CA ASN A 46 -8.01 -1.76 1.88
C ASN A 46 -8.33 -2.31 3.28
N THR A 47 -8.70 -1.44 4.23
CA THR A 47 -9.24 -1.83 5.54
C THR A 47 -10.38 -2.84 5.41
N GLY A 48 -11.39 -2.56 4.59
CA GLY A 48 -12.56 -3.44 4.42
C GLY A 48 -12.23 -4.79 3.78
N LEU A 49 -11.09 -4.89 3.07
CA LEU A 49 -10.59 -6.14 2.50
C LEU A 49 -9.86 -6.99 3.54
N LEU A 50 -9.04 -6.35 4.38
CA LEU A 50 -8.05 -6.99 5.24
C LEU A 50 -8.56 -7.19 6.67
N ALA A 51 -9.11 -6.15 7.29
CA ALA A 51 -9.50 -6.15 8.70
C ALA A 51 -10.47 -7.29 9.07
N PRO A 52 -11.50 -7.63 8.27
CA PRO A 52 -12.44 -8.70 8.63
C PRO A 52 -11.84 -10.11 8.69
N ARG A 53 -10.65 -10.31 8.11
CA ARG A 53 -9.95 -11.60 8.07
C ARG A 53 -8.70 -11.59 8.96
N HIS A 54 -8.41 -10.46 9.59
CA HIS A 54 -7.23 -10.29 10.40
C HIS A 54 -7.53 -10.75 11.84
N PRO A 55 -6.67 -11.59 12.45
CA PRO A 55 -6.96 -12.16 13.77
C PRO A 55 -6.80 -11.18 14.95
N GLY A 56 -6.03 -10.11 14.81
CA GLY A 56 -5.84 -9.11 15.87
C GLY A 56 -6.59 -7.80 15.63
N ARG A 57 -6.27 -6.78 16.41
CA ARG A 57 -6.90 -5.45 16.25
C ARG A 57 -6.36 -4.78 15.00
N TRP A 58 -7.26 -4.19 14.21
CA TRP A 58 -6.89 -3.38 13.05
C TRP A 58 -7.03 -1.89 13.40
N THR A 59 -5.94 -1.12 13.28
CA THR A 59 -5.95 0.33 13.42
C THR A 59 -5.73 0.99 12.07
N SER A 60 -6.73 1.71 11.58
CA SER A 60 -6.67 2.55 10.38
C SER A 60 -6.19 3.96 10.78
N LEU A 61 -5.03 4.36 10.27
CA LEU A 61 -4.43 5.67 10.51
C LEU A 61 -4.48 6.51 9.24
N GLU A 62 -5.11 7.67 9.31
CA GLU A 62 -5.27 8.58 8.17
C GLU A 62 -5.15 10.04 8.62
N PRO A 63 -4.23 10.84 8.05
CA PRO A 63 -4.10 12.25 8.43
C PRO A 63 -5.28 13.11 7.97
N ASP A 64 -5.93 12.79 6.85
CA ASP A 64 -7.09 13.53 6.36
C ASP A 64 -8.37 13.10 7.08
N ARG A 65 -8.93 14.01 7.88
CA ARG A 65 -10.13 13.74 8.67
C ARG A 65 -11.35 13.42 7.79
N GLU A 66 -11.48 14.05 6.63
CA GLU A 66 -12.62 13.82 5.75
C GLU A 66 -12.57 12.40 5.17
N LEU A 67 -11.37 11.95 4.77
CA LEU A 67 -11.15 10.58 4.31
C LEU A 67 -11.40 9.56 5.42
N LEU A 68 -10.89 9.81 6.64
CA LEU A 68 -11.10 8.91 7.77
C LEU A 68 -12.58 8.78 8.16
N ASP A 69 -13.32 9.90 8.16
CA ASP A 69 -14.75 9.89 8.45
C ASP A 69 -15.54 9.19 7.34
N GLU A 70 -15.13 9.31 6.08
CA GLU A 70 -15.68 8.53 4.98
C GLU A 70 -15.39 7.03 5.12
N ALA A 71 -14.17 6.65 5.49
CA ALA A 71 -13.80 5.27 5.76
C ALA A 71 -14.70 4.67 6.87
N ARG A 72 -14.89 5.40 7.97
CA ARG A 72 -15.80 5.01 9.05
C ARG A 72 -17.21 4.75 8.54
N ARG A 73 -17.77 5.66 7.73
CA ARG A 73 -19.12 5.49 7.15
C ARG A 73 -19.21 4.25 6.26
N ARG A 74 -18.25 4.07 5.33
CA ARG A 74 -18.24 2.91 4.41
C ARG A 74 -18.11 1.59 5.15
N LEU A 75 -17.19 1.52 6.11
CA LEU A 75 -16.93 0.32 6.89
C LEU A 75 -18.08 0.01 7.85
N ALA A 76 -18.78 1.01 8.37
CA ALA A 76 -20.01 0.81 9.13
C ALA A 76 -21.13 0.26 8.25
N ALA A 77 -21.35 0.84 7.06
CA ALA A 77 -22.34 0.36 6.10
C ALA A 77 -22.05 -1.07 5.61
N ALA A 78 -20.77 -1.45 5.49
CA ALA A 78 -20.33 -2.81 5.17
C ALA A 78 -20.34 -3.77 6.38
N GLY A 79 -20.68 -3.30 7.59
CA GLY A 79 -20.74 -4.12 8.79
C GLY A 79 -19.37 -4.53 9.36
N VAL A 80 -18.28 -3.87 8.98
CA VAL A 80 -16.90 -4.24 9.34
C VAL A 80 -16.23 -3.27 10.31
N ALA A 81 -16.85 -2.12 10.61
CA ALA A 81 -16.31 -1.11 11.52
C ALA A 81 -15.98 -1.66 12.92
N HIS A 82 -16.71 -2.69 13.39
CA HIS A 82 -16.47 -3.33 14.69
C HIS A 82 -15.10 -4.02 14.81
N CYS A 83 -14.45 -4.34 13.69
CA CYS A 83 -13.10 -4.91 13.66
C CYS A 83 -12.00 -3.84 13.61
N CYS A 84 -12.35 -2.55 13.55
CA CYS A 84 -11.44 -1.47 13.21
C CYS A 84 -11.41 -0.39 14.31
N THR A 85 -10.22 0.13 14.59
CA THR A 85 -10.00 1.39 15.30
C THR A 85 -9.57 2.45 14.29
N PHE A 86 -10.03 3.68 14.45
CA PHE A 86 -9.80 4.76 13.49
C PHE A 86 -9.11 5.93 14.16
N GLU A 87 -7.91 6.27 13.70
CA GLU A 87 -7.08 7.33 14.26
C GLU A 87 -6.72 8.37 13.21
N CYS A 88 -6.96 9.63 13.56
CA CYS A 88 -6.64 10.76 12.69
C CYS A 88 -5.23 11.25 13.00
N GLY A 89 -4.31 11.13 12.04
CA GLY A 89 -2.93 11.53 12.22
C GLY A 89 -1.94 10.79 11.34
N THR A 90 -0.66 10.93 11.69
CA THR A 90 0.47 10.26 11.05
C THR A 90 1.17 9.35 12.06
N VAL A 91 2.12 8.53 11.62
CA VAL A 91 2.88 7.68 12.54
C VAL A 91 3.58 8.51 13.62
N ARG A 92 4.04 9.72 13.27
CA ARG A 92 4.67 10.67 14.21
C ARG A 92 3.74 11.20 15.31
N SER A 93 2.43 11.17 15.10
CA SER A 93 1.45 11.64 16.09
C SER A 93 0.95 10.53 17.00
N LEU A 94 1.31 9.27 16.76
CA LEU A 94 0.96 8.17 17.64
C LEU A 94 1.68 8.31 18.98
N GLU A 95 1.02 7.94 20.06
CA GLU A 95 1.68 7.85 21.37
C GLU A 95 2.79 6.78 21.32
N ALA A 96 3.92 7.05 21.97
CA ALA A 96 5.07 6.13 21.97
C ALA A 96 4.77 4.73 22.54
N THR A 97 3.70 4.60 23.33
CA THR A 97 3.21 3.34 23.91
C THR A 97 2.42 2.49 22.90
N ARG A 98 2.05 3.03 21.73
CA ARG A 98 1.34 2.30 20.68
C ARG A 98 2.33 1.40 19.94
N ILE A 99 2.22 0.10 20.18
CA ILE A 99 3.06 -0.93 19.59
C ILE A 99 2.19 -1.90 18.79
N PHE A 100 2.67 -2.28 17.61
CA PHE A 100 1.97 -3.15 16.65
C PHE A 100 2.87 -4.31 16.23
N ASP A 101 2.26 -5.45 15.96
CA ASP A 101 2.93 -6.62 15.38
C ASP A 101 3.11 -6.48 13.87
N THR A 102 2.24 -5.71 13.22
CA THR A 102 2.32 -5.41 11.78
C THR A 102 2.05 -3.94 11.50
N VAL A 103 2.89 -3.28 10.70
CA VAL A 103 2.63 -1.94 10.15
C VAL A 103 2.58 -2.06 8.63
N LEU A 104 1.54 -1.52 8.00
CA LEU A 104 1.30 -1.60 6.56
C LEU A 104 1.36 -0.21 5.92
N TYR A 105 2.04 -0.15 4.77
CA TYR A 105 1.96 0.96 3.80
C TYR A 105 1.53 0.37 2.46
N LEU A 106 0.31 0.67 2.03
CA LEU A 106 -0.28 0.11 0.80
C LEU A 106 -0.54 1.23 -0.19
N ASP A 107 0.39 1.45 -1.12
CA ASP A 107 0.40 2.59 -2.04
C ASP A 107 0.38 3.94 -1.29
N VAL A 108 1.29 4.09 -0.30
CA VAL A 108 1.38 5.25 0.61
C VAL A 108 2.78 5.83 0.70
N LEU A 109 3.81 4.97 0.79
CA LEU A 109 5.20 5.42 1.04
C LEU A 109 5.75 6.31 -0.08
N GLU A 110 5.24 6.15 -1.31
CA GLU A 110 5.56 6.99 -2.46
C GLU A 110 5.07 8.44 -2.34
N HIS A 111 4.07 8.71 -1.49
CA HIS A 111 3.56 10.05 -1.18
C HIS A 111 4.34 10.74 -0.06
N ILE A 112 5.39 10.11 0.48
CA ILE A 112 6.15 10.63 1.60
C ILE A 112 7.53 11.05 1.13
N GLU A 113 7.82 12.35 1.21
CA GLU A 113 9.07 12.90 0.69
C GLU A 113 10.30 12.32 1.42
N ASN A 114 10.23 12.19 2.74
CA ASN A 114 11.26 11.56 3.56
C ASN A 114 10.82 10.15 4.01
N ASP A 115 10.69 9.25 3.03
CA ASP A 115 10.34 7.84 3.19
C ASP A 115 11.22 7.09 4.22
N ARG A 116 12.53 7.37 4.27
CA ARG A 116 13.44 6.78 5.25
C ARG A 116 13.06 7.16 6.68
N LEU A 117 12.87 8.46 6.94
CA LEU A 117 12.51 8.93 8.29
C LEU A 117 11.12 8.41 8.69
N GLU A 118 10.19 8.31 7.76
CA GLU A 118 8.88 7.69 8.00
C GLU A 118 9.02 6.23 8.43
N MET A 119 9.79 5.44 7.69
CA MET A 119 10.04 4.04 8.04
C MET A 119 10.73 3.92 9.40
N GLU A 120 11.63 4.84 9.76
CA GLU A 120 12.25 4.90 11.09
C GLU A 120 11.23 5.14 12.21
N HIS A 121 10.28 6.07 12.02
CA HIS A 121 9.18 6.26 12.96
C HIS A 121 8.30 5.01 13.05
N ALA A 122 7.96 4.38 11.92
CA ALA A 122 7.18 3.14 11.93
C ALA A 122 7.86 2.01 12.71
N ALA A 123 9.19 1.90 12.64
CA ALA A 123 9.94 0.89 13.39
C ALA A 123 9.94 1.12 14.91
N GLN A 124 9.73 2.35 15.38
CA GLN A 124 9.58 2.67 16.81
C GLN A 124 8.29 2.09 17.37
N HIS A 125 7.22 2.06 16.56
CA HIS A 125 5.93 1.47 16.90
C HIS A 125 5.84 -0.03 16.66
N LEU A 126 6.95 -0.70 16.33
CA LEU A 126 6.95 -2.13 16.01
C LEU A 126 7.33 -2.99 17.22
N ALA A 127 6.54 -4.02 17.48
CA ALA A 127 6.84 -5.05 18.48
C ALA A 127 8.13 -5.81 18.12
N ALA A 128 8.77 -6.41 19.13
CA ALA A 128 9.86 -7.37 18.90
C ALA A 128 9.36 -8.53 18.04
N GLY A 129 10.05 -8.86 16.94
CA GLY A 129 9.58 -9.85 15.97
C GLY A 129 8.49 -9.36 14.99
N GLY A 130 7.98 -8.13 15.14
CA GLY A 130 6.96 -7.53 14.28
C GLY A 130 7.47 -7.16 12.88
N ARG A 131 6.55 -6.79 11.98
CA ARG A 131 6.86 -6.54 10.55
C ARG A 131 6.36 -5.21 10.04
N ILE A 132 7.17 -4.58 9.17
CA ILE A 132 6.69 -3.54 8.25
C ILE A 132 6.47 -4.20 6.89
N VAL A 133 5.31 -3.96 6.29
CA VAL A 133 4.90 -4.45 4.99
C VAL A 133 4.61 -3.26 4.09
N VAL A 134 5.30 -3.18 2.95
CA VAL A 134 5.11 -2.12 1.95
C VAL A 134 4.68 -2.75 0.63
N LEU A 135 3.61 -2.20 0.04
CA LEU A 135 3.27 -2.33 -1.37
C LEU A 135 3.40 -0.94 -1.99
N ALA A 136 4.14 -0.80 -3.09
CA ALA A 136 4.37 0.49 -3.74
C ALA A 136 4.52 0.33 -5.27
N PRO A 137 4.31 1.39 -6.06
CA PRO A 137 4.53 1.37 -7.51
C PRO A 137 6.01 1.15 -7.84
N ALA A 138 6.26 0.29 -8.81
CA ALA A 138 7.62 -0.12 -9.18
C ALA A 138 8.19 0.69 -10.35
N HIS A 139 9.52 0.69 -10.41
CA HIS A 139 10.36 1.22 -11.48
C HIS A 139 10.30 2.75 -11.63
N GLN A 140 11.33 3.46 -11.15
CA GLN A 140 11.46 4.91 -11.35
C GLN A 140 11.46 5.31 -12.83
N ALA A 141 11.97 4.44 -13.70
CA ALA A 141 11.90 4.61 -15.15
C ALA A 141 10.47 4.53 -15.73
N LEU A 142 9.43 4.32 -14.92
CA LEU A 142 8.02 4.40 -15.29
C LEU A 142 7.29 5.58 -14.61
N PHE A 143 8.01 6.41 -13.86
CA PHE A 143 7.44 7.62 -13.27
C PHE A 143 6.99 8.59 -14.39
N THR A 144 5.80 9.15 -14.25
CA THR A 144 5.13 10.00 -15.24
C THR A 144 4.42 11.19 -14.57
N GLU A 145 3.86 12.10 -15.37
CA GLU A 145 3.00 13.19 -14.91
C GLU A 145 1.79 12.72 -14.08
N PHE A 146 1.29 11.50 -14.32
CA PHE A 146 0.24 10.90 -13.49
C PHE A 146 0.71 10.78 -12.04
N ASP A 147 1.91 10.21 -11.84
CA ASP A 147 2.50 10.01 -10.52
C ASP A 147 2.64 11.35 -9.80
N HIS A 148 3.15 12.38 -10.49
CA HIS A 148 3.25 13.72 -9.92
C HIS A 148 1.87 14.31 -9.57
N ALA A 149 0.86 14.13 -10.43
CA ALA A 149 -0.48 14.66 -10.23
C ALA A 149 -1.19 14.06 -9.01
N VAL A 150 -0.93 12.77 -8.71
CA VAL A 150 -1.45 12.11 -7.50
C VAL A 150 -0.58 12.34 -6.27
N GLY A 151 0.52 13.10 -6.39
CA GLY A 151 1.39 13.46 -5.28
C GLY A 151 2.47 12.41 -4.96
N HIS A 152 2.82 11.53 -5.89
CA HIS A 152 3.99 10.66 -5.72
C HIS A 152 5.27 11.48 -5.86
N PHE A 153 6.24 11.19 -4.99
CA PHE A 153 7.61 11.65 -5.14
C PHE A 153 8.48 10.68 -5.93
N ARG A 154 8.12 9.39 -5.96
CA ARG A 154 8.96 8.32 -6.53
C ARG A 154 8.20 7.05 -6.85
N ARG A 155 8.85 6.17 -7.59
CA ARG A 155 8.56 4.73 -7.69
C ARG A 155 9.79 3.94 -7.28
N TYR A 156 9.57 2.71 -6.84
CA TYR A 156 10.63 1.94 -6.21
C TYR A 156 11.18 0.81 -7.10
N GLY A 157 12.49 0.59 -7.02
CA GLY A 157 13.10 -0.67 -7.41
C GLY A 157 13.51 -1.45 -6.16
N LYS A 158 13.98 -2.69 -6.33
CA LYS A 158 14.49 -3.49 -5.19
C LYS A 158 15.55 -2.74 -4.38
N GLN A 159 16.52 -2.11 -5.06
CA GLN A 159 17.60 -1.39 -4.40
C GLN A 159 17.07 -0.17 -3.63
N SER A 160 16.24 0.68 -4.25
CA SER A 160 15.74 1.88 -3.57
C SER A 160 14.77 1.55 -2.44
N LEU A 161 13.91 0.54 -2.59
CA LEU A 161 13.01 0.12 -1.51
C LEU A 161 13.78 -0.56 -0.37
N ALA A 162 14.79 -1.38 -0.66
CA ALA A 162 15.63 -1.94 0.39
C ALA A 162 16.40 -0.85 1.16
N ALA A 163 16.80 0.22 0.47
CA ALA A 163 17.56 1.30 1.06
C ALA A 163 16.76 2.11 2.08
N VAL A 164 15.43 2.21 1.97
CA VAL A 164 14.58 2.94 2.94
C VAL A 164 14.33 2.16 4.24
N ALA A 165 14.72 0.89 4.30
CA ALA A 165 14.55 0.07 5.49
C ALA A 165 15.29 0.69 6.69
N PRO A 166 14.66 0.79 7.87
CA PRO A 166 15.29 1.30 9.07
C PRO A 166 16.47 0.44 9.51
N ALA A 167 17.44 1.07 10.18
CA ALA A 167 18.54 0.34 10.79
C ALA A 167 18.02 -0.72 11.78
N GLY A 168 18.60 -1.91 11.75
CA GLY A 168 18.23 -3.02 12.63
C GLY A 168 17.06 -3.89 12.15
N LEU A 169 16.30 -3.47 11.14
CA LEU A 169 15.29 -4.32 10.52
C LEU A 169 15.91 -5.26 9.47
N ARG A 170 15.49 -6.53 9.47
CA ARG A 170 15.93 -7.53 8.48
C ARG A 170 14.94 -7.62 7.34
N CYS A 171 15.41 -7.51 6.10
CA CYS A 171 14.58 -7.81 4.93
C CYS A 171 14.20 -9.30 4.89
N GLU A 172 12.92 -9.61 5.02
CA GLU A 172 12.36 -10.97 4.97
C GLU A 172 11.93 -11.32 3.54
N ARG A 173 11.35 -10.37 2.79
CA ARG A 173 10.94 -10.53 1.39
C ARG A 173 11.07 -9.23 0.62
N LEU A 174 11.39 -9.34 -0.67
CA LEU A 174 11.43 -8.22 -1.60
C LEU A 174 11.24 -8.72 -3.04
N PHE A 175 10.07 -8.46 -3.63
CA PHE A 175 9.70 -9.04 -4.92
C PHE A 175 8.70 -8.16 -5.67
N TYR A 176 8.61 -8.35 -6.99
CA TYR A 176 7.66 -7.60 -7.82
C TYR A 176 6.36 -8.38 -8.04
N VAL A 177 5.30 -7.65 -8.38
CA VAL A 177 3.96 -8.17 -8.62
C VAL A 177 3.35 -7.43 -9.81
N ASP A 178 2.50 -8.10 -10.57
CA ASP A 178 1.79 -7.58 -11.75
C ASP A 178 2.67 -7.41 -13.00
N SER A 179 3.25 -8.52 -13.49
CA SER A 179 4.08 -8.53 -14.71
C SER A 179 3.32 -8.15 -15.99
N VAL A 180 2.04 -8.48 -16.12
CA VAL A 180 1.27 -8.11 -17.30
C VAL A 180 0.88 -6.63 -17.24
N GLY A 181 0.52 -6.10 -16.07
CA GLY A 181 0.30 -4.67 -15.88
C GLY A 181 1.55 -3.82 -16.10
N LEU A 182 2.74 -4.39 -15.92
CA LEU A 182 4.00 -3.74 -16.31
C LEU A 182 4.05 -3.52 -17.83
N CYS A 183 3.66 -4.52 -18.63
CA CYS A 183 3.58 -4.41 -20.08
C CYS A 183 2.62 -3.30 -20.53
N ALA A 184 1.43 -3.19 -19.91
CA ALA A 184 0.52 -2.06 -20.22
C ALA A 184 1.09 -0.70 -19.78
N SER A 185 1.80 -0.66 -18.65
CA SER A 185 2.42 0.60 -18.18
C SER A 185 3.55 1.04 -19.12
N LEU A 186 4.31 0.10 -19.67
CA LEU A 186 5.29 0.36 -20.74
C LEU A 186 4.62 0.81 -22.03
N ALA A 187 3.52 0.18 -22.45
CA ALA A 187 2.78 0.58 -23.64
C ALA A 187 2.19 1.99 -23.50
N ASN A 188 1.60 2.33 -22.34
CA ASN A 188 1.15 3.69 -22.05
C ASN A 188 2.33 4.68 -22.08
N ARG A 189 3.44 4.28 -21.44
CA ARG A 189 4.81 4.82 -21.56
C ARG A 189 5.12 5.37 -22.94
N LEU A 190 5.18 4.43 -23.88
CA LEU A 190 5.77 4.61 -25.19
C LEU A 190 4.78 5.21 -26.20
N PHE A 191 3.49 4.93 -26.07
CA PHE A 191 2.52 5.21 -27.15
C PHE A 191 1.38 6.16 -26.77
N LEU A 192 0.85 6.09 -25.54
CA LEU A 192 -0.40 6.80 -25.19
C LEU A 192 -0.17 8.08 -24.37
N ARG A 193 0.83 8.08 -23.48
CA ARG A 193 1.17 9.21 -22.57
C ARG A 193 -0.03 9.78 -21.81
N GLN A 194 -1.00 8.93 -21.49
CA GLN A 194 -2.19 9.35 -20.76
C GLN A 194 -1.85 9.73 -19.32
N ARG A 195 -2.53 10.78 -18.82
CA ARG A 195 -2.31 11.34 -17.48
C ARG A 195 -3.12 10.67 -16.38
N ILE A 196 -4.31 10.16 -16.64
CA ILE A 196 -5.14 9.46 -15.63
C ILE A 196 -5.82 8.29 -16.35
N PRO A 197 -5.75 7.06 -15.80
CA PRO A 197 -6.46 5.93 -16.38
C PRO A 197 -7.97 6.08 -16.21
N SER A 198 -8.75 5.75 -17.24
CA SER A 198 -10.20 5.72 -17.14
C SER A 198 -10.70 4.52 -16.31
N LEU A 199 -11.93 4.60 -15.79
CA LEU A 199 -12.55 3.47 -15.09
C LEU A 199 -12.61 2.20 -15.95
N GLU A 200 -12.83 2.35 -17.26
CA GLU A 200 -12.82 1.23 -18.21
C GLU A 200 -11.44 0.57 -18.31
N GLN A 201 -10.37 1.37 -18.35
CA GLN A 201 -9.00 0.86 -18.38
C GLN A 201 -8.63 0.15 -17.08
N ILE A 202 -9.01 0.72 -15.93
CA ILE A 202 -8.81 0.06 -14.63
C ILE A 202 -9.62 -1.23 -14.53
N THR A 203 -10.86 -1.23 -15.00
CA THR A 203 -11.70 -2.43 -15.02
C THR A 203 -11.13 -3.51 -15.94
N PHE A 204 -10.62 -3.13 -17.12
CA PHE A 204 -9.97 -4.06 -18.04
C PHE A 204 -8.69 -4.64 -17.44
N TRP A 205 -7.81 -3.80 -16.90
CA TRP A 205 -6.60 -4.25 -16.22
C TRP A 205 -6.95 -5.20 -15.07
N ASP A 206 -7.89 -4.83 -14.20
CA ASP A 206 -8.29 -5.64 -13.05
C ASP A 206 -8.89 -6.98 -13.46
N ARG A 207 -9.81 -7.00 -14.43
CA ARG A 207 -10.56 -8.22 -14.79
C ARG A 207 -9.84 -9.13 -15.76
N ALA A 208 -9.04 -8.58 -16.68
CA ALA A 208 -8.39 -9.35 -17.73
C ALA A 208 -6.89 -9.57 -17.46
N MET A 209 -6.17 -8.53 -17.02
CA MET A 209 -4.71 -8.59 -16.94
C MET A 209 -4.22 -9.16 -15.61
N VAL A 210 -4.78 -8.70 -14.48
CA VAL A 210 -4.35 -9.15 -13.15
C VAL A 210 -4.45 -10.67 -12.96
N PRO A 211 -5.51 -11.38 -13.42
CA PRO A 211 -5.55 -12.83 -13.32
C PRO A 211 -4.40 -13.53 -14.08
N ILE A 212 -4.00 -12.96 -15.23
CA ILE A 212 -2.87 -13.47 -16.01
C ILE A 212 -1.57 -13.20 -15.24
N SER A 213 -1.36 -11.98 -14.72
CA SER A 213 -0.23 -11.67 -13.85
C SER A 213 -0.14 -12.63 -12.66
N ARG A 214 -1.27 -12.94 -12.01
CA ARG A 214 -1.32 -13.87 -10.88
C ARG A 214 -0.83 -15.28 -11.24
N ALA A 215 -1.06 -15.73 -12.48
CA ALA A 215 -0.57 -17.02 -12.98
C ALA A 215 0.90 -16.94 -13.43
N VAL A 216 1.33 -15.83 -14.04
CA VAL A 216 2.64 -15.68 -14.67
C VAL A 216 3.74 -15.25 -13.67
N ASP A 217 3.44 -14.38 -12.71
CA ASP A 217 4.44 -13.85 -11.79
C ASP A 217 5.22 -14.93 -11.02
N PRO A 218 4.61 -16.05 -10.54
CA PRO A 218 5.36 -17.15 -9.93
C PRO A 218 6.34 -17.82 -10.90
N LEU A 219 5.96 -17.97 -12.18
CA LEU A 219 6.82 -18.55 -13.23
C LEU A 219 8.03 -17.65 -13.53
N LEU A 220 7.85 -16.34 -13.39
CA LEU A 220 8.92 -15.35 -13.50
C LEU A 220 9.72 -15.18 -12.20
N LEU A 221 9.49 -16.03 -11.19
CA LEU A 221 10.08 -15.92 -9.85
C LEU A 221 9.89 -14.53 -9.23
N ARG A 222 8.82 -13.82 -9.61
CA ARG A 222 8.50 -12.46 -9.14
C ARG A 222 9.65 -11.48 -9.34
N SER A 223 10.39 -11.66 -10.44
CA SER A 223 11.56 -10.86 -10.79
C SER A 223 11.21 -9.54 -11.51
N VAL A 224 9.98 -9.41 -12.02
CA VAL A 224 9.45 -8.22 -12.70
C VAL A 224 7.96 -8.01 -12.37
N GLY A 225 7.49 -6.77 -12.41
CA GLY A 225 6.10 -6.42 -12.11
C GLY A 225 5.85 -4.92 -12.01
N LYS A 226 4.59 -4.49 -12.16
CA LYS A 226 4.18 -3.07 -12.07
C LYS A 226 4.33 -2.49 -10.67
N SER A 227 4.23 -3.34 -9.65
CA SER A 227 4.37 -2.95 -8.24
C SER A 227 5.43 -3.81 -7.55
N ILE A 228 5.90 -3.34 -6.41
CA ILE A 228 6.91 -4.01 -5.57
C ILE A 228 6.36 -4.20 -4.16
N ILE A 229 6.64 -5.36 -3.58
CA ILE A 229 6.36 -5.68 -2.17
C ILE A 229 7.66 -5.85 -1.42
N GLY A 230 7.77 -5.15 -0.29
CA GLY A 230 8.85 -5.30 0.69
C GLY A 230 8.29 -5.70 2.06
N VAL A 231 8.96 -6.64 2.72
CA VAL A 231 8.64 -7.05 4.09
C VAL A 231 9.92 -7.04 4.92
N TRP A 232 9.91 -6.30 6.03
CA TRP A 232 11.02 -6.25 6.97
C TRP A 232 10.55 -6.64 8.35
N ARG A 233 11.40 -7.35 9.09
CA ARG A 233 11.11 -7.84 10.42
C ARG A 233 12.07 -7.21 11.42
N LYS A 234 11.53 -6.70 12.54
CA LYS A 234 12.33 -6.31 13.70
C LYS A 234 12.80 -7.58 14.43
N PRO A 235 14.10 -7.72 14.75
CA PRO A 235 14.58 -8.83 15.55
C PRO A 235 13.79 -8.98 16.86
N SER A 236 13.71 -10.22 17.34
CA SER A 236 13.11 -10.53 18.64
C SER A 236 14.05 -10.16 19.78
#